data_AF-A0A178J580-F1
#
_entry.id   AF-A0A178J580-F1
#
_cell.length_a   1.000
_cell.length_b   1.000
_cell.length_c   1.000
_cell.angle_alpha   90.00
_cell.angle_beta   90.00
_cell.angle_gamma   90.00
#
_symmetry.space_group_name_H-M   'P 1'
#
loop_
_entity.id
_entity.type
_entity.pdbx_description
1 polymer ?
#
loop_
_entity_poly.entity_id
_entity_poly.type
_entity_poly.pdbx_seq_one_letter_code
_entity_poly.pdbx_strand_id
1 'polypeptide(L)'
;MRFLSILLVWLSLSVSPSHAAMSNEYAIVFLMQSSCPYCHRVAPSVTKVSKQLNLTVYTFTLDGGGLPGFQVPIPATQEIREKFLAVSNVVPATFLINVNSQKFTPISRGDIDYPTLFSGFSNAINDPEVREALQ
;
A
#
# COMPACT_ATOMS: atom_id res chain seq x y z
N MET A 1 -26.98 -53.56 -15.10
CA MET A 1 -26.79 -52.48 -16.09
C MET A 1 -27.37 -51.20 -15.47
N ARG A 2 -26.63 -50.50 -14.60
CA ARG A 2 -25.94 -49.22 -14.87
C ARG A 2 -26.83 -48.14 -15.53
N PHE A 3 -27.43 -47.28 -14.71
CA PHE A 3 -27.80 -45.90 -15.02
C PHE A 3 -27.69 -45.11 -13.70
N LEU A 4 -26.48 -44.79 -13.24
CA LEU A 4 -25.68 -43.62 -13.59
C LEU A 4 -26.38 -42.29 -13.22
N SER A 5 -26.07 -41.87 -11.99
CA SER A 5 -26.06 -40.54 -11.40
C SER A 5 -26.23 -39.33 -12.33
N ILE A 6 -27.17 -38.46 -11.98
CA ILE A 6 -27.13 -37.04 -12.34
C ILE A 6 -27.26 -36.24 -11.02
N LEU A 7 -26.12 -36.05 -10.35
CA LEU A 7 -25.97 -35.02 -9.33
C LEU A 7 -25.80 -33.69 -10.09
N LEU A 8 -26.84 -32.87 -10.16
CA LEU A 8 -26.74 -31.46 -10.57
C LEU A 8 -26.00 -30.70 -9.46
N VAL A 9 -24.66 -30.78 -9.47
CA VAL A 9 -23.82 -29.86 -8.72
C VAL A 9 -23.94 -28.50 -9.38
N TRP A 10 -24.74 -27.63 -8.78
CA TRP A 10 -24.76 -26.21 -9.08
C TRP A 10 -23.37 -25.67 -8.72
N LEU A 11 -22.51 -25.56 -9.73
CA LEU A 11 -21.23 -24.90 -9.60
C LEU A 11 -21.52 -23.41 -9.46
N SER A 12 -21.69 -22.95 -8.22
CA SER A 12 -21.70 -21.53 -7.89
C SER A 12 -20.36 -20.96 -8.33
N LEU A 13 -20.31 -20.36 -9.53
CA LEU A 13 -19.19 -19.55 -9.96
C LEU A 13 -19.19 -18.30 -9.07
N SER A 14 -18.57 -18.41 -7.90
CA SER A 14 -18.22 -17.25 -7.10
C SER A 14 -17.19 -16.46 -7.91
N VAL A 15 -17.66 -15.55 -8.75
CA VAL A 15 -16.79 -14.50 -9.32
C VAL A 15 -16.25 -13.73 -8.12
N SER A 16 -15.03 -14.05 -7.71
CA SER A 16 -14.31 -13.22 -6.77
C SER A 16 -14.10 -11.86 -7.44
N PRO A 17 -14.42 -10.73 -6.77
CA PRO A 17 -14.09 -9.42 -7.31
C PRO A 17 -12.60 -9.39 -7.62
N SER A 18 -12.29 -9.12 -8.89
CA SER A 18 -10.94 -9.19 -9.40
C SER A 18 -10.13 -8.06 -8.77
N HIS A 19 -9.13 -8.40 -7.95
CA HIS A 19 -8.09 -7.47 -7.48
C HIS A 19 -7.34 -6.78 -8.65
N ALA A 20 -7.57 -7.23 -9.89
CA ALA A 20 -6.94 -6.74 -11.11
C ALA A 20 -7.35 -5.31 -11.53
N ALA A 21 -8.47 -4.77 -11.06
CA ALA A 21 -8.87 -3.40 -11.40
C ALA A 21 -8.11 -2.31 -10.60
N MET A 22 -7.35 -2.70 -9.57
CA MET A 22 -6.69 -1.77 -8.64
C MET A 22 -5.30 -1.31 -9.07
N SER A 23 -4.62 -2.05 -9.96
CA SER A 23 -3.16 -1.94 -10.12
C SER A 23 -2.66 -0.60 -10.68
N ASN A 24 -3.56 0.23 -11.21
CA ASN A 24 -3.19 1.50 -11.85
C ASN A 24 -3.82 2.73 -11.19
N GLU A 25 -4.76 2.56 -10.25
CA GLU A 25 -5.41 3.69 -9.58
C GLU A 25 -4.72 4.01 -8.26
N TYR A 26 -4.24 2.99 -7.55
CA TYR A 26 -3.67 3.15 -6.23
C TYR A 26 -2.17 2.85 -6.19
N ALA A 27 -1.46 3.58 -5.33
CA ALA A 27 -0.05 3.33 -5.03
C ALA A 27 0.19 3.45 -3.52
N ILE A 28 1.34 2.94 -3.08
CA ILE A 28 1.85 3.18 -1.72
C ILE A 28 2.80 4.37 -1.76
N VAL A 29 2.60 5.35 -0.90
CA VAL A 29 3.67 6.31 -0.57
C VAL A 29 4.43 5.78 0.63
N PHE A 30 5.76 5.77 0.56
CA PHE A 30 6.64 5.42 1.67
C PHE A 30 7.52 6.63 2.02
N LEU A 31 7.19 7.32 3.12
CA LEU A 31 7.97 8.45 3.63
C LEU A 31 9.03 7.94 4.60
N MET A 32 10.30 8.24 4.33
CA MET A 32 11.44 7.67 5.05
C MET A 32 12.62 8.64 5.20
N GLN A 33 13.61 8.20 5.97
CA GLN A 33 14.95 8.80 6.05
C GLN A 33 15.99 7.69 5.98
N SER A 34 17.08 7.92 5.28
CA SER A 34 18.15 6.93 5.10
C SER A 34 18.85 6.55 6.40
N SER A 35 19.00 7.50 7.34
CA SER A 35 19.64 7.27 8.63
C SER A 35 18.71 6.63 9.68
N CYS A 36 17.41 6.49 9.39
CA CYS A 36 16.42 6.02 10.35
C CYS A 36 16.41 4.47 10.45
N PRO A 37 16.80 3.87 11.58
CA PRO A 37 16.89 2.40 11.71
C PRO A 37 15.52 1.71 11.59
N TYR A 38 14.43 2.39 11.93
CA TYR A 38 13.07 1.90 11.75
C TYR A 38 12.68 1.83 10.27
N CYS A 39 13.13 2.81 9.46
CA CYS A 39 12.89 2.79 8.01
C CYS A 39 13.54 1.56 7.35
N HIS A 40 14.76 1.19 7.79
CA HIS A 40 15.44 -0.03 7.31
C HIS A 40 14.67 -1.32 7.65
N ARG A 41 14.06 -1.39 8.84
CA ARG A 41 13.27 -2.57 9.25
C ARG A 41 11.93 -2.69 8.53
N VAL A 42 11.30 -1.57 8.20
CA VAL A 42 9.99 -1.53 7.53
C VAL A 42 10.10 -1.72 6.01
N ALA A 43 11.22 -1.32 5.40
CA ALA A 43 11.41 -1.40 3.95
C ALA A 43 11.16 -2.79 3.31
N PRO A 44 11.60 -3.91 3.91
CA PRO A 44 11.25 -5.25 3.43
C PRO A 44 9.74 -5.52 3.43
N SER A 45 9.01 -5.05 4.44
CA SER A 45 7.55 -5.18 4.53
C SER A 45 6.85 -4.41 3.40
N VAL A 46 7.27 -3.16 3.15
CA VAL A 46 6.75 -2.34 2.03
C VAL A 46 7.00 -3.02 0.68
N THR A 47 8.20 -3.57 0.49
CA THR A 47 8.55 -4.32 -0.72
C THR A 47 7.68 -5.57 -0.90
N LYS A 48 7.42 -6.29 0.20
CA LYS A 48 6.60 -7.51 0.16
C LYS A 48 5.13 -7.20 -0.13
N VAL A 49 4.55 -6.21 0.53
CA VAL A 49 3.15 -5.78 0.31
C VAL A 49 2.97 -5.29 -1.12
N SER A 50 3.82 -4.39 -1.60
CA SER A 50 3.73 -3.85 -2.96
C SER A 50 3.83 -4.93 -4.04
N LYS A 51 4.76 -5.88 -3.89
CA LYS A 51 4.87 -7.02 -4.82
C LYS A 51 3.64 -7.93 -4.78
N GLN A 52 3.14 -8.25 -3.59
CA GLN A 52 1.99 -9.13 -3.45
C GLN A 52 0.71 -8.52 -4.05
N LEU A 53 0.55 -7.20 -3.94
CA LEU A 53 -0.63 -6.48 -4.41
C LEU A 53 -0.46 -5.87 -5.81
N ASN A 54 0.72 -6.03 -6.42
CA ASN A 54 1.10 -5.39 -7.67
C ASN A 54 0.89 -3.85 -7.65
N LEU A 55 1.33 -3.20 -6.58
CA LEU A 55 1.23 -1.74 -6.38
C LEU A 55 2.56 -1.06 -6.65
N THR A 56 2.50 0.12 -7.26
CA THR A 56 3.65 1.04 -7.33
C THR A 56 3.95 1.61 -5.95
N VAL A 57 5.24 1.84 -5.66
CA VAL A 57 5.67 2.54 -4.44
C VAL A 57 6.36 3.85 -4.81
N TYR A 58 5.83 4.97 -4.33
CA TYR A 58 6.50 6.27 -4.35
C TYR A 58 7.24 6.48 -3.04
N THR A 59 8.55 6.30 -3.06
CA THR A 59 9.38 6.49 -1.87
C THR A 59 9.90 7.91 -1.80
N PHE A 60 9.48 8.66 -0.78
CA PHE A 60 9.99 9.99 -0.49
C PHE A 60 11.00 9.94 0.65
N THR A 61 12.16 10.57 0.47
CA THR A 61 13.19 10.71 1.50
C THR A 61 13.25 12.13 2.04
N LEU A 62 13.29 12.29 3.37
CA LEU A 62 13.44 13.60 4.00
C LEU A 62 14.91 14.06 4.07
N ASP A 63 15.88 13.15 3.97
CA ASP A 63 17.31 13.44 4.07
C ASP A 63 18.07 13.26 2.74
N GLY A 64 17.36 12.90 1.66
CA GLY A 64 17.94 12.73 0.33
C GLY A 64 18.62 11.37 0.10
N GLY A 65 18.84 10.58 1.16
CA GLY A 65 19.49 9.28 1.05
C GLY A 65 18.52 8.14 0.74
N GLY A 66 19.03 7.08 0.10
CA GLY A 66 18.35 5.81 -0.13
C GLY A 66 18.60 4.76 0.96
N LEU A 67 17.90 3.63 0.87
CA LEU A 67 18.11 2.45 1.72
C LEU A 67 17.91 1.15 0.92
N PRO A 68 18.31 -0.04 1.41
CA PRO A 68 18.15 -1.28 0.66
C PRO A 68 16.69 -1.53 0.24
N GLY A 69 16.48 -1.77 -1.05
CA GLY A 69 15.15 -1.92 -1.66
C GLY A 69 14.54 -0.60 -2.17
N PHE A 70 15.07 0.55 -1.75
CA PHE A 70 14.66 1.88 -2.17
C PHE A 70 15.89 2.79 -2.35
N GLN A 71 16.76 2.42 -3.28
CA GLN A 71 18.09 3.03 -3.46
C GLN A 71 18.06 4.42 -4.11
N VAL A 72 17.05 4.70 -4.93
CA VAL A 72 16.88 5.98 -5.65
C VAL A 72 15.53 6.61 -5.25
N PRO A 73 15.35 7.00 -3.98
CA PRO A 73 14.11 7.63 -3.54
C PRO A 73 14.00 9.05 -4.09
N ILE A 74 12.78 9.58 -4.07
CA ILE A 74 12.49 10.94 -4.49
C ILE A 74 12.76 11.87 -3.29
N PRO A 75 13.64 12.88 -3.40
CA PRO A 75 13.78 13.88 -2.34
C PRO A 75 12.45 14.58 -2.09
N ALA A 76 11.99 14.59 -0.83
CA ALA A 76 10.76 15.27 -0.47
C ALA A 76 10.95 16.78 -0.61
N THR A 77 10.25 17.41 -1.55
CA THR A 77 10.17 18.87 -1.66
C THR A 77 9.49 19.48 -0.43
N GLN A 78 9.54 20.81 -0.27
CA GLN A 78 8.85 21.47 0.84
C GLN A 78 7.35 21.16 0.86
N GLU A 79 6.70 21.20 -0.30
CA GLU A 79 5.29 20.86 -0.45
C GLU A 79 4.99 19.41 -0.05
N ILE A 80 5.80 18.45 -0.49
CA ILE A 80 5.64 17.03 -0.12
C ILE A 80 5.83 16.84 1.38
N ARG A 81 6.82 17.51 1.98
CA ARG A 81 7.04 17.47 3.44
C ARG A 81 5.82 17.99 4.18
N GLU A 82 5.32 19.18 3.82
CA GLU A 82 4.14 19.78 4.45
C GLU A 82 2.91 18.85 4.31
N LYS A 83 2.66 18.31 3.11
CA LYS A 83 1.54 17.43 2.82
C LYS A 83 1.54 16.16 3.69
N PHE A 84 2.63 15.40 3.72
CA PHE A 84 2.66 14.13 4.43
C PHE A 84 2.97 14.27 5.92
N LEU A 85 3.79 15.23 6.33
CA LEU A 85 4.11 15.44 7.75
C LEU A 85 2.96 16.06 8.55
N ALA A 86 2.04 16.78 7.89
CA ALA A 86 0.79 17.21 8.52
C ALA A 86 -0.08 16.01 8.97
N VAL A 87 0.02 14.87 8.27
CA VAL A 87 -0.72 13.65 8.60
C VAL A 87 0.10 12.73 9.50
N SER A 88 1.42 12.63 9.29
CA SER A 88 2.34 11.83 10.10
C SER A 88 3.67 12.54 10.29
N ASN A 89 3.90 13.10 11.47
CA ASN A 89 5.12 13.83 11.82
C ASN A 89 6.33 12.94 12.19
N VAL A 90 6.29 11.64 11.88
CA VAL A 90 7.36 10.68 12.15
C VAL A 90 7.62 9.79 10.93
N VAL A 91 8.84 9.26 10.82
CA VAL A 91 9.24 8.26 9.84
C VAL A 91 9.64 6.94 10.52
N PRO A 92 9.40 5.78 9.89
CA PRO A 92 8.71 5.60 8.62
C PRO A 92 7.20 5.86 8.72
N ALA A 93 6.61 6.30 7.63
CA ALA A 93 5.15 6.35 7.46
C ALA A 93 4.78 5.88 6.06
N THR A 94 3.65 5.18 5.95
CA THR A 94 3.11 4.76 4.66
C THR A 94 1.68 5.22 4.46
N PHE A 95 1.34 5.48 3.21
CA PHE A 95 0.03 5.98 2.82
C PHE A 95 -0.48 5.23 1.60
N LEU A 96 -1.79 5.05 1.51
CA LEU A 96 -2.46 4.67 0.28
C LEU A 96 -2.82 5.96 -0.46
N ILE A 97 -2.43 6.10 -1.72
CA ILE A 97 -2.72 7.26 -2.56
C ILE A 97 -3.50 6.82 -3.80
N ASN A 98 -4.51 7.58 -4.20
CA ASN A 98 -5.06 7.49 -5.55
C ASN A 98 -4.19 8.36 -6.48
N VAL A 99 -3.62 7.75 -7.52
CA VAL A 99 -2.65 8.43 -8.41
C VAL A 99 -3.29 9.49 -9.30
N ASN A 100 -4.60 9.41 -9.55
CA ASN A 100 -5.33 10.37 -10.38
C ASN A 100 -5.72 11.61 -9.57
N SER A 101 -6.33 11.42 -8.39
CA SER A 101 -6.79 12.52 -7.54
C SER A 101 -5.67 13.10 -6.65
N GLN A 102 -4.59 12.35 -6.46
CA GLN A 102 -3.49 12.64 -5.52
C GLN A 102 -3.93 12.78 -4.06
N LYS A 103 -5.15 12.35 -3.73
CA LYS A 103 -5.65 12.22 -2.36
C LYS A 103 -5.13 10.93 -1.75
N PHE A 104 -4.91 10.95 -0.44
CA PHE A 104 -4.25 9.85 0.26
C PHE A 104 -4.77 9.69 1.69
N THR A 105 -4.53 8.52 2.27
CA THR A 105 -4.84 8.20 3.67
C THR A 105 -3.67 7.44 4.32
N PRO A 106 -3.36 7.64 5.61
CA PRO A 106 -2.30 6.88 6.28
C PRO A 106 -2.71 5.42 6.44
N ILE A 107 -1.77 4.50 6.19
CA ILE A 107 -1.98 3.05 6.39
C ILE A 107 -1.02 2.45 7.43
N SER A 108 0.15 3.07 7.67
CA SER A 108 1.00 2.68 8.80
C SER A 108 1.96 3.80 9.24
N ARG A 109 2.49 3.65 10.46
CA ARG A 109 3.48 4.56 11.07
C ARG A 109 4.39 3.79 12.04
N GLY A 110 5.69 4.08 12.00
CA GLY A 110 6.67 3.53 12.95
C GLY A 110 7.13 2.11 12.63
N ASP A 111 7.71 1.44 13.62
CA ASP A 111 8.28 0.10 13.50
C ASP A 111 7.19 -0.97 13.41
N ILE A 112 6.86 -1.39 12.19
CA ILE A 112 5.77 -2.32 11.91
C ILE A 112 6.20 -3.42 10.96
N ASP A 113 5.63 -4.60 11.13
CA ASP A 113 5.92 -5.77 10.31
C ASP A 113 5.00 -5.87 9.09
N TYR A 114 5.20 -6.93 8.30
CA TYR A 114 4.42 -7.18 7.09
C TYR A 114 2.91 -7.35 7.37
N PRO A 115 2.47 -8.22 8.31
CA PRO A 115 1.05 -8.36 8.63
C PRO A 115 0.38 -7.05 9.03
N THR A 116 1.03 -6.23 9.87
CA THR A 116 0.46 -4.94 10.27
C THR A 116 0.34 -3.99 9.08
N LEU A 117 1.36 -3.89 8.21
CA LEU A 117 1.27 -3.06 7.00
C LEU A 117 0.15 -3.51 6.06
N PHE A 118 0.06 -4.83 5.82
CA PHE A 118 -0.95 -5.40 4.94
C PHE A 118 -2.37 -5.14 5.48
N SER A 119 -2.58 -5.29 6.79
CA SER A 119 -3.86 -4.98 7.42
C SER A 119 -4.21 -3.49 7.29
N GLY A 120 -3.23 -2.59 7.46
CA GLY A 120 -3.44 -1.15 7.25
C GLY A 120 -3.90 -0.83 5.82
N PHE A 121 -3.25 -1.42 4.81
CA PHE A 121 -3.70 -1.32 3.42
C PHE A 121 -5.10 -1.90 3.23
N SER A 122 -5.33 -3.11 3.71
CA SER A 122 -6.60 -3.84 3.55
C SER A 122 -7.76 -3.07 4.17
N ASN A 123 -7.56 -2.49 5.35
CA ASN A 123 -8.58 -1.68 6.00
C ASN A 123 -8.90 -0.43 5.18
N ALA A 124 -7.88 0.31 4.73
CA ALA A 124 -8.08 1.51 3.95
C ALA A 124 -8.77 1.26 2.61
N ILE A 125 -8.38 0.21 1.87
CA ILE A 125 -8.96 -0.05 0.54
C ILE A 125 -10.36 -0.67 0.62
N ASN A 126 -10.70 -1.37 1.70
CA ASN A 126 -12.02 -1.98 1.85
C ASN A 126 -13.03 -1.05 2.55
N ASP A 127 -12.59 0.09 3.06
CA ASP A 127 -13.46 1.11 3.65
C ASP A 127 -14.09 1.99 2.54
N PRO A 128 -15.43 1.98 2.39
CA PRO A 128 -16.09 2.76 1.35
C PRO A 128 -15.96 4.28 1.55
N GLU A 129 -15.92 4.77 2.79
CA GLU A 129 -15.76 6.20 3.09
C GLU A 129 -14.35 6.65 2.70
N VAL A 130 -13.35 5.83 3.01
CA VAL A 130 -11.97 6.09 2.57
C VAL A 130 -11.89 6.11 1.05
N ARG A 131 -12.49 5.13 0.37
CA ARG A 131 -12.46 5.09 -1.11
C ARG A 131 -13.10 6.32 -1.72
N GLU A 132 -14.26 6.74 -1.22
CA GLU A 132 -14.95 7.94 -1.67
C GLU A 132 -14.09 9.20 -1.42
N ALA A 133 -13.47 9.31 -0.25
CA ALA A 133 -12.57 10.40 0.06
C ALA A 133 -11.32 10.44 -0.84
N LEU A 134 -10.92 9.29 -1.42
CA LEU A 134 -9.77 9.17 -2.33
C LEU A 134 -10.12 9.39 -3.81
N GLN A 135 -11.40 9.44 -4.20
CA GLN A 135 -11.81 9.85 -5.56
C GLN A 135 -11.67 11.36 -5.73
#